data_AF-A0A1Q7SAU9-F1
#
_entry.id   AF-A0A1Q7SAU9-F1
#
_cell.length_a   1.000
_cell.length_b   1.000
_cell.length_c   1.000
_cell.angle_alpha   90.00
_cell.angle_beta   90.00
_cell.angle_gamma   90.00
#
_symmetry.space_group_name_H-M   'P 1'
#
loop_
_entity.id
_entity.type
_entity.pdbx_description
1 polymer ?
#
loop_
_entity_poly.entity_id
_entity_poly.type
_entity_poly.pdbx_seq_one_letter_code
_entity_poly.pdbx_strand_id
1 'polypeptide(L)'
;MFRPLAALDAFDRRLFDRLTRQERHIIDRGLKRLSNSANRSMLWLTIAAAMAVFGGHRARQAALRGAVAIAITSTLVNLPLKYVARRDRPPRRRFDRPLPISMPGSFSFPSGHSASAFAFATGVGLEHPWMALPILPLASAVAYSRVHLRVHYPFDVLAGAVIGVGMGLVSGPVIRAARRGWDSMAPVPESERPSSNELILVVSPGAGRSAKLVRAKKAIKAMGLQIATEIPVKDAALLARLLQRSGPSPMIVAAGGDGTVGAVADAIVGTPAVLGIIPLGTSNDFARSISVPMHLERAVQLLARGRISRVDAGRFTGEGEKPRHFVHAAAVGLNVAFARFATRADVRARLGRLTYAAAVALALRERPIFRCEMEWENRKEQSSLVHLAVINAPVFGGFLDLRIPGSDPDDRTLDVIMIEHLPIRRLIRSAIYPAVGVRRGIRGIRTLQVSRLKVRPTESMDVTLDGEVAGKLPGIFEVVPAALRVVTPAHFRDDHR
;
A
#
# COMPACT_ATOMS: atom_id res chain seq x y z
N MET A 1 -26.77 31.91 35.36
CA MET A 1 -26.57 31.95 33.88
C MET A 1 -25.48 32.98 33.58
N PHE A 2 -24.31 32.55 33.09
CA PHE A 2 -23.11 33.40 32.96
C PHE A 2 -23.32 34.55 31.95
N ARG A 3 -23.20 35.81 32.41
CA ARG A 3 -23.28 37.05 31.60
C ARG A 3 -22.54 37.03 30.24
N PRO A 4 -21.31 36.46 30.10
CA PRO A 4 -20.63 36.42 28.80
C PRO A 4 -21.31 35.52 27.75
N LEU A 5 -21.97 34.43 28.15
CA LEU A 5 -22.69 33.55 27.22
C LEU A 5 -23.92 34.24 26.64
N ALA A 6 -24.60 35.07 27.43
CA ALA A 6 -25.75 35.84 26.98
C ALA A 6 -25.36 36.95 25.98
N ALA A 7 -24.21 37.60 26.19
CA ALA A 7 -23.68 38.60 25.26
C ALA A 7 -23.28 37.99 23.91
N LEU A 8 -22.68 36.80 23.92
CA LEU A 8 -22.33 36.04 22.71
C LEU A 8 -23.58 35.59 21.94
N ASP A 9 -24.61 35.07 22.63
CA ASP A 9 -25.87 34.68 21.98
C ASP A 9 -26.59 35.88 21.36
N ALA A 10 -26.61 37.02 22.05
CA ALA A 10 -27.18 38.26 21.53
C ALA A 10 -26.42 38.78 20.29
N PHE A 11 -25.09 38.67 20.28
CA PHE A 11 -24.28 39.02 19.11
C PHE A 11 -24.53 38.08 17.93
N ASP A 12 -24.61 36.77 18.16
CA ASP A 12 -24.90 35.75 17.14
C ASP A 12 -26.23 35.99 16.45
N ARG A 13 -27.26 36.34 17.24
CA ARG A 13 -28.60 36.69 16.73
C ARG A 13 -28.56 37.95 15.88
N ARG A 14 -27.87 39.01 16.33
CA ARG A 14 -27.70 40.25 15.53
C ARG A 14 -26.98 39.99 14.22
N LEU A 15 -25.94 39.15 14.24
CA LEU A 15 -25.19 38.78 13.05
C LEU A 15 -26.04 37.93 12.09
N PHE A 16 -26.76 36.95 12.61
CA PHE A 16 -27.74 36.17 11.85
C PHE A 16 -28.78 37.07 11.18
N ASP A 17 -29.36 38.01 11.93
CA ASP A 17 -30.35 38.94 11.40
C ASP A 17 -29.76 39.80 10.28
N ARG A 18 -28.54 40.31 10.45
CA ARG A 18 -27.86 41.11 9.43
C ARG A 18 -27.58 40.32 8.14
N LEU A 19 -27.14 39.07 8.26
CA LEU A 19 -26.82 38.19 7.13
C LEU A 19 -28.05 37.68 6.38
N THR A 20 -29.20 37.62 7.05
CA THR A 20 -30.44 37.05 6.50
C THR A 20 -31.50 38.09 6.13
N ARG A 21 -31.16 39.39 6.23
CA ARG A 21 -32.06 40.54 5.99
C ARG A 21 -32.49 40.73 4.54
N GLN A 22 -31.66 40.38 3.56
CA GLN A 22 -31.97 40.53 2.13
C GLN A 22 -32.32 39.19 1.49
N GLU A 23 -33.53 39.05 0.97
CA GLU A 23 -33.95 37.88 0.19
C GLU A 23 -33.46 37.99 -1.26
N ARG A 24 -32.71 36.99 -1.76
CA ARG A 24 -32.14 36.98 -3.11
C ARG A 24 -32.50 35.69 -3.84
N HIS A 25 -33.60 35.75 -4.60
CA HIS A 25 -34.29 34.62 -5.22
C HIS A 25 -33.42 33.66 -6.06
N ILE A 26 -32.40 34.17 -6.74
CA ILE A 26 -31.50 33.37 -7.60
C ILE A 26 -30.49 32.59 -6.74
N ILE A 27 -30.00 33.23 -5.68
CA ILE A 27 -28.99 32.67 -4.76
C ILE A 27 -29.62 31.53 -3.92
N ASP A 28 -30.90 31.66 -3.57
CA ASP A 28 -31.62 30.69 -2.73
C ASP A 28 -31.74 29.30 -3.38
N ARG A 29 -31.98 29.23 -4.70
CA ARG A 29 -32.08 27.95 -5.43
C ARG A 29 -30.72 27.25 -5.54
N GLY A 30 -29.66 27.99 -5.83
CA GLY A 30 -28.29 27.45 -5.92
C GLY A 30 -27.81 26.95 -4.56
N LEU A 31 -27.95 27.75 -3.51
CA LEU A 31 -27.56 27.39 -2.16
C LEU A 31 -28.38 26.24 -1.59
N LYS A 32 -29.68 26.15 -1.91
CA LYS A 32 -30.50 24.99 -1.55
C LYS A 32 -29.97 23.69 -2.16
N ARG A 33 -29.68 23.69 -3.47
CA ARG A 33 -29.12 22.51 -4.15
C ARG A 33 -27.78 22.10 -3.55
N LEU A 34 -26.92 23.08 -3.27
CA LEU A 34 -25.63 22.85 -2.61
C LEU A 34 -25.76 22.31 -1.18
N SER A 35 -26.70 22.85 -0.40
CA SER A 35 -26.95 22.35 0.97
C SER A 35 -27.50 20.92 0.95
N ASN A 36 -28.38 20.62 0.00
CA ASN A 36 -28.97 19.29 -0.15
C ASN A 36 -27.97 18.24 -0.61
N SER A 37 -27.04 18.57 -1.51
CA SER A 37 -25.99 17.63 -1.93
C SER A 37 -25.03 17.29 -0.78
N ALA A 38 -24.84 18.20 0.18
CA ALA A 38 -24.03 17.97 1.37
C ALA A 38 -24.74 17.14 2.47
N ASN A 39 -26.01 16.75 2.28
CA ASN A 39 -26.71 15.91 3.25
C ASN A 39 -26.05 14.54 3.41
N ARG A 40 -25.98 14.04 4.66
CA ARG A 40 -25.30 12.79 5.03
C ARG A 40 -23.85 12.71 4.51
N SER A 41 -23.19 13.86 4.34
CA SER A 41 -21.85 13.98 3.76
C SER A 41 -21.74 13.45 2.32
N MET A 42 -22.85 13.30 1.57
CA MET A 42 -22.84 12.71 0.23
C MET A 42 -21.94 13.48 -0.74
N LEU A 43 -22.03 14.81 -0.80
CA LEU A 43 -21.16 15.64 -1.65
C LEU A 43 -19.67 15.29 -1.45
N TRP A 44 -19.23 15.22 -0.19
CA TRP A 44 -17.84 14.96 0.16
C TRP A 44 -17.43 13.52 -0.12
N LEU A 45 -18.31 12.55 0.15
CA LEU A 45 -18.06 11.14 -0.16
C LEU A 45 -18.04 10.88 -1.67
N THR A 46 -18.85 11.60 -2.46
CA THR A 46 -18.81 11.56 -3.92
C THR A 46 -17.53 12.17 -4.46
N ILE A 47 -17.07 13.30 -3.90
CA ILE A 47 -15.76 13.87 -4.25
C ILE A 47 -14.64 12.90 -3.86
N ALA A 48 -14.67 12.32 -2.66
CA ALA A 48 -13.71 11.32 -2.21
C ALA A 48 -13.69 10.09 -3.15
N ALA A 49 -14.86 9.59 -3.55
CA ALA A 49 -14.98 8.48 -4.49
C ALA A 49 -14.43 8.86 -5.88
N ALA A 50 -14.75 10.05 -6.40
CA ALA A 50 -14.21 10.53 -7.66
C ALA A 50 -12.69 10.68 -7.59
N MET A 51 -12.15 11.21 -6.49
CA MET A 51 -10.71 11.28 -6.24
C MET A 51 -10.06 9.90 -6.14
N ALA A 52 -10.74 8.94 -5.53
CA ALA A 52 -10.24 7.57 -5.41
C ALA A 52 -10.22 6.85 -6.77
N VAL A 53 -11.26 7.04 -7.59
CA VAL A 53 -11.40 6.38 -8.89
C VAL A 53 -10.55 7.06 -9.97
N PHE A 54 -10.66 8.38 -10.11
CA PHE A 54 -10.05 9.14 -11.21
C PHE A 54 -8.71 9.80 -10.84
N GLY A 55 -8.38 9.88 -9.54
CA GLY A 55 -7.16 10.51 -9.06
C GLY A 55 -5.97 9.54 -8.94
N GLY A 56 -4.76 10.11 -9.01
CA GLY A 56 -3.50 9.39 -8.75
C GLY A 56 -3.29 9.05 -7.27
N HIS A 57 -2.13 8.46 -6.93
CA HIS A 57 -1.82 7.99 -5.57
C HIS A 57 -2.04 9.05 -4.48
N ARG A 58 -1.58 10.29 -4.70
CA ARG A 58 -1.79 11.40 -3.75
C ARG A 58 -3.27 11.76 -3.58
N ALA A 59 -4.06 11.74 -4.64
CA ALA A 59 -5.50 12.00 -4.57
C ALA A 59 -6.25 10.86 -3.86
N ARG A 60 -5.81 9.61 -4.01
CA ARG A 60 -6.34 8.46 -3.27
C ARG A 60 -6.04 8.53 -1.78
N GLN A 61 -4.82 8.89 -1.40
CA GLN A 61 -4.45 9.11 0.00
C GLN A 61 -5.24 10.29 0.61
N ALA A 62 -5.39 11.37 -0.15
CA ALA A 62 -6.23 12.50 0.23
C ALA A 62 -7.70 12.11 0.41
N ALA A 63 -8.24 11.28 -0.50
CA ALA A 63 -9.61 10.76 -0.41
C ALA A 63 -9.81 9.89 0.82
N LEU A 64 -8.88 8.96 1.09
CA LEU A 64 -8.92 8.11 2.28
C LEU A 64 -8.88 8.96 3.55
N ARG A 65 -7.94 9.92 3.63
CA ARG A 65 -7.81 10.79 4.80
C ARG A 65 -9.03 11.68 4.99
N GLY A 66 -9.57 12.25 3.91
CA GLY A 66 -10.82 12.99 3.93
C GLY A 66 -12.01 12.16 4.40
N ALA A 67 -12.14 10.91 3.92
CA ALA A 67 -13.22 10.00 4.33
C ALA A 67 -13.10 9.61 5.82
N VAL A 68 -11.89 9.30 6.30
CA VAL A 68 -11.65 9.02 7.72
C VAL A 68 -11.95 10.25 8.58
N ALA A 69 -11.55 11.45 8.14
CA ALA A 69 -11.87 12.69 8.84
C ALA A 69 -13.40 12.90 8.94
N ILE A 70 -14.17 12.64 7.87
CA ILE A 70 -15.63 12.69 7.90
C ILE A 70 -16.19 11.64 8.87
N ALA A 71 -15.66 10.42 8.87
CA ALA A 71 -16.13 9.34 9.74
C ALA A 71 -15.95 9.68 11.23
N ILE A 72 -14.78 10.16 11.63
CA ILE A 72 -14.47 10.64 12.99
C ILE A 72 -15.40 11.80 13.35
N THR A 73 -15.54 12.77 12.45
CA THR A 73 -16.39 13.95 12.68
C THR A 73 -17.85 13.57 12.83
N SER A 74 -18.35 12.65 12.00
CA SER A 74 -19.76 12.24 12.01
C SER A 74 -20.10 11.45 13.27
N THR A 75 -19.17 10.63 13.77
CA THR A 75 -19.35 9.92 15.05
C THR A 75 -19.34 10.91 16.22
N LEU A 76 -18.40 11.86 16.25
CA LEU A 76 -18.24 12.77 17.38
C LEU A 76 -19.28 13.92 17.41
N VAL A 77 -19.70 14.41 16.26
CA VAL A 77 -20.67 15.52 16.18
C VAL A 77 -22.12 15.04 16.29
N ASN A 78 -22.46 13.89 15.70
CA ASN A 78 -23.87 13.44 15.69
C ASN A 78 -24.27 12.62 16.93
N LEU A 79 -23.34 12.00 17.67
CA LEU A 79 -23.66 11.18 18.84
C LEU A 79 -23.50 11.94 20.18
N PRO A 80 -22.32 12.45 20.58
CA PRO A 80 -22.19 13.11 21.89
C PRO A 80 -22.48 14.63 21.87
N LEU A 81 -21.90 15.41 20.93
CA LEU A 81 -21.91 16.88 21.06
C LEU A 81 -23.29 17.53 20.94
N LYS A 82 -24.12 17.05 20.01
CA LYS A 82 -25.47 17.61 19.78
C LYS A 82 -26.41 17.39 20.97
N TYR A 83 -26.26 16.27 21.68
CA TYR A 83 -27.12 15.94 22.83
C TYR A 83 -26.72 16.66 24.11
N VAL A 84 -25.48 17.15 24.19
CA VAL A 84 -24.95 17.90 25.34
C VAL A 84 -25.31 19.38 25.27
N ALA A 85 -25.18 20.02 24.10
CA ALA A 85 -25.37 21.48 23.98
C ALA A 85 -26.83 21.93 23.83
N ARG A 86 -27.71 21.06 23.32
CA ARG A 86 -29.18 21.24 23.19
C ARG A 86 -29.64 22.65 22.76
N ARG A 87 -28.92 23.29 21.85
CA ARG A 87 -29.30 24.61 21.34
C ARG A 87 -30.45 24.49 20.35
N ASP A 88 -31.47 25.34 20.53
CA ASP A 88 -32.59 25.43 19.61
C ASP A 88 -32.18 26.04 18.26
N ARG A 89 -32.92 25.69 17.21
CA ARG A 89 -32.72 26.26 15.86
C ARG A 89 -33.29 27.69 15.78
N PRO A 90 -32.79 28.53 14.86
CA PRO A 90 -33.36 29.85 14.64
C PRO A 90 -34.87 29.80 14.41
N PRO A 91 -35.67 30.66 15.08
CA PRO A 91 -37.11 30.69 14.94
C PRO A 91 -37.51 31.16 13.54
N ARG A 92 -38.60 30.61 13.00
CA ARG A 92 -39.23 31.12 11.77
C ARG A 92 -39.86 32.48 12.07
N ARG A 93 -39.52 33.53 11.32
CA ARG A 93 -40.19 34.83 11.48
C ARG A 93 -41.55 34.80 10.78
N ARG A 94 -42.49 35.62 11.27
CA ARG A 94 -43.90 35.65 10.81
C ARG A 94 -44.09 35.99 9.32
N PHE A 95 -43.08 36.58 8.69
CA PHE A 95 -43.07 36.94 7.26
C PHE A 95 -42.04 36.14 6.45
N ASP A 96 -41.43 35.12 7.04
CA ASP A 96 -40.48 34.27 6.33
C ASP A 96 -41.23 33.37 5.34
N ARG A 97 -40.74 33.32 4.10
CA ARG A 97 -41.21 32.32 3.13
C ARG A 97 -41.02 30.91 3.71
N PRO A 98 -41.86 29.93 3.30
CA PRO A 98 -41.65 28.53 3.66
C PRO A 98 -40.21 28.12 3.31
N LEU A 99 -39.46 27.70 4.33
CA LEU A 99 -38.07 27.27 4.14
C LEU A 99 -38.06 26.21 3.05
N PRO A 100 -37.23 26.36 2.01
CA PRO A 100 -37.28 25.45 0.88
C PRO A 100 -36.62 24.10 1.20
N ILE A 101 -36.29 23.81 2.46
CA ILE A 101 -35.67 22.58 2.95
C ILE A 101 -36.41 22.08 4.20
N SER A 102 -36.52 20.76 4.37
CA SER A 102 -37.08 20.15 5.57
C SER A 102 -36.20 20.47 6.78
N MET A 103 -36.82 20.93 7.87
CA MET A 103 -36.10 21.22 9.11
C MET A 103 -35.51 19.93 9.69
N PRO A 104 -34.21 19.87 10.00
CA PRO A 104 -33.64 18.68 10.61
C PRO A 104 -34.16 18.49 12.04
N GLY A 105 -34.60 17.28 12.39
CA GLY A 105 -35.14 16.94 13.73
C GLY A 105 -34.11 16.88 14.87
N SER A 106 -32.89 17.39 14.68
CA SER A 106 -31.82 17.44 15.71
C SER A 106 -31.45 18.88 16.06
N PHE A 107 -30.84 19.08 17.23
CA PHE A 107 -30.37 20.38 17.74
C PHE A 107 -29.48 21.17 16.75
N SER A 108 -29.43 22.49 16.92
CA SER A 108 -28.73 23.42 16.02
C SER A 108 -27.20 23.39 16.19
N PHE A 109 -26.72 23.14 17.42
CA PHE A 109 -25.30 23.21 17.74
C PHE A 109 -24.63 21.82 17.90
N PRO A 110 -23.43 21.59 17.34
CA PRO A 110 -22.79 22.35 16.26
C PRO A 110 -23.34 21.93 14.88
N SER A 111 -23.04 22.72 13.84
CA SER A 111 -23.44 22.40 12.46
C SER A 111 -22.67 21.21 11.90
N GLY A 112 -23.33 20.05 11.78
CA GLY A 112 -22.74 18.83 11.22
C GLY A 112 -22.31 18.97 9.75
N HIS A 113 -23.06 19.72 8.93
CA HIS A 113 -22.68 19.99 7.53
C HIS A 113 -21.39 20.79 7.43
N SER A 114 -21.22 21.79 8.32
CA SER A 114 -19.98 22.58 8.37
C SER A 114 -18.82 21.74 8.90
N ALA A 115 -19.04 20.95 9.96
CA ALA A 115 -18.01 20.09 10.52
C ALA A 115 -17.48 19.07 9.50
N SER A 116 -18.36 18.33 8.81
CA SER A 116 -17.93 17.37 7.79
C SER A 116 -17.23 18.05 6.61
N ALA A 117 -17.67 19.24 6.21
CA ALA A 117 -17.07 20.00 5.11
C ALA A 117 -15.63 20.40 5.40
N PHE A 118 -15.39 21.01 6.56
CA PHE A 118 -14.05 21.46 6.96
C PHE A 118 -13.14 20.29 7.37
N ALA A 119 -13.70 19.20 7.89
CA ALA A 119 -12.94 17.96 8.12
C ALA A 119 -12.42 17.34 6.83
N PHE A 120 -13.28 17.23 5.82
CA PHE A 120 -12.89 16.74 4.50
C PHE A 120 -11.85 17.65 3.85
N ALA A 121 -12.11 18.96 3.82
CA ALA A 121 -11.21 19.94 3.21
C ALA A 121 -9.81 19.92 3.85
N THR A 122 -9.75 19.85 5.18
CA THR A 122 -8.49 19.78 5.94
C THR A 122 -7.79 18.44 5.70
N GLY A 123 -8.51 17.32 5.76
CA GLY A 123 -7.95 15.99 5.53
C GLY A 123 -7.37 15.82 4.12
N VAL A 124 -8.07 16.33 3.10
CA VAL A 124 -7.60 16.34 1.70
C VAL A 124 -6.43 17.30 1.53
N GLY A 125 -6.52 18.52 2.05
CA GLY A 125 -5.49 19.54 1.89
C GLY A 125 -4.14 19.16 2.49
N LEU A 126 -4.13 18.36 3.57
CA LEU A 126 -2.89 17.87 4.19
C LEU A 126 -2.15 16.82 3.36
N GLU A 127 -2.83 16.10 2.47
CA GLU A 127 -2.22 15.11 1.57
C GLU A 127 -1.99 15.68 0.16
N HIS A 128 -2.85 16.61 -0.27
CA HIS A 128 -2.81 17.23 -1.58
C HIS A 128 -3.15 18.72 -1.51
N PRO A 129 -2.18 19.59 -1.18
CA PRO A 129 -2.42 21.02 -0.92
C PRO A 129 -3.15 21.75 -2.06
N TRP A 130 -2.84 21.42 -3.31
CA TRP A 130 -3.50 22.00 -4.49
C TRP A 130 -5.00 21.72 -4.56
N MET A 131 -5.47 20.65 -3.94
CA MET A 131 -6.90 20.32 -3.89
C MET A 131 -7.64 21.11 -2.81
N ALA A 132 -6.93 21.71 -1.86
CA ALA A 132 -7.53 22.65 -0.92
C ALA A 132 -8.09 23.88 -1.65
N LEU A 133 -7.48 24.30 -2.76
CA LEU A 133 -7.90 25.47 -3.54
C LEU A 133 -9.36 25.39 -4.03
N PRO A 134 -9.84 24.29 -4.64
CA PRO A 134 -11.26 24.15 -4.98
C PRO A 134 -12.13 23.71 -3.81
N ILE A 135 -11.60 22.94 -2.85
CA ILE A 135 -12.43 22.31 -1.81
C ILE A 135 -12.75 23.27 -0.66
N LEU A 136 -11.83 24.16 -0.26
CA LEU A 136 -12.08 25.14 0.82
C LEU A 136 -13.17 26.16 0.46
N PRO A 137 -13.19 26.78 -0.74
CA PRO A 137 -14.30 27.64 -1.15
C PRO A 137 -15.63 26.90 -1.18
N LEU A 138 -15.65 25.64 -1.64
CA LEU A 138 -16.84 24.81 -1.63
C LEU A 138 -17.33 24.52 -0.20
N ALA A 139 -16.41 24.22 0.72
CA ALA A 139 -16.73 24.00 2.14
C ALA A 139 -17.29 25.28 2.80
N SER A 140 -16.69 26.43 2.50
CA SER A 140 -17.16 27.74 2.93
C SER A 140 -18.55 28.07 2.37
N ALA A 141 -18.82 27.75 1.10
CA ALA A 141 -20.12 27.94 0.47
C ALA A 141 -21.20 27.04 1.10
N VAL A 142 -20.88 25.78 1.40
CA VAL A 142 -21.79 24.87 2.14
C VAL A 142 -22.06 25.41 3.54
N ALA A 143 -21.04 25.89 4.26
CA ALA A 143 -21.17 26.49 5.58
C ALA A 143 -22.06 27.75 5.55
N TYR A 144 -21.79 28.67 4.62
CA TYR A 144 -22.60 29.87 4.40
C TYR A 144 -24.07 29.53 4.08
N SER A 145 -24.30 28.49 3.25
CA SER A 145 -25.66 28.04 2.92
C SER A 145 -26.50 27.72 4.17
N ARG A 146 -25.89 27.26 5.26
CA ARG A 146 -26.61 26.90 6.49
C ARG A 146 -27.10 28.12 7.27
N VAL A 147 -26.36 29.22 7.22
CA VAL A 147 -26.76 30.51 7.80
C VAL A 147 -27.81 31.17 6.89
N HIS A 148 -27.54 31.20 5.58
CA HIS A 148 -28.40 31.82 4.59
C HIS A 148 -29.79 31.16 4.51
N LEU A 149 -29.84 29.82 4.57
CA LEU A 149 -31.10 29.06 4.62
C LEU A 149 -31.75 29.03 6.01
N ARG A 150 -31.25 29.84 6.95
CA ARG A 150 -31.85 30.06 8.29
C ARG A 150 -32.00 28.80 9.13
N VAL A 151 -31.15 27.81 8.91
CA VAL A 151 -31.18 26.52 9.63
C VAL A 151 -30.19 26.44 10.79
N HIS A 152 -29.20 27.33 10.82
CA HIS A 152 -28.18 27.44 11.86
C HIS A 152 -27.77 28.89 12.09
N TYR A 153 -27.32 29.21 13.30
CA TYR A 153 -26.69 30.49 13.61
C TYR A 153 -25.23 30.53 13.10
N PRO A 154 -24.66 31.73 12.85
CA PRO A 154 -23.26 31.89 12.48
C PRO A 154 -22.29 31.15 13.41
N PHE A 155 -22.46 31.21 14.74
CA PHE A 155 -21.57 30.48 15.65
C PHE A 155 -21.75 28.97 15.60
N ASP A 156 -22.92 28.43 15.27
CA ASP A 156 -23.11 26.98 15.09
C ASP A 156 -22.26 26.47 13.91
N VAL A 157 -22.17 27.30 12.87
CA VAL A 157 -21.38 27.04 11.66
C VAL A 157 -19.90 27.22 11.94
N LEU A 158 -19.49 28.28 12.63
CA LEU A 158 -18.09 28.50 13.00
C LEU A 158 -17.57 27.39 13.92
N ALA A 159 -18.34 27.01 14.95
CA ALA A 159 -17.99 25.91 15.84
C ALA A 159 -17.90 24.58 15.07
N GLY A 160 -18.83 24.33 14.15
CA GLY A 160 -18.76 23.20 13.22
C GLY A 160 -17.45 23.19 12.43
N ALA A 161 -17.08 24.31 11.80
CA ALA A 161 -15.85 24.44 11.03
C ALA A 161 -14.59 24.18 11.86
N VAL A 162 -14.49 24.75 13.08
CA VAL A 162 -13.36 24.54 14.00
C VAL A 162 -13.21 23.07 14.38
N ILE A 163 -14.32 22.42 14.78
CA ILE A 163 -14.33 20.99 15.08
C ILE A 163 -13.88 20.19 13.86
N GLY A 164 -14.41 20.52 12.68
CA GLY A 164 -14.05 19.89 11.42
C GLY A 164 -12.56 19.96 11.12
N VAL A 165 -11.96 21.15 11.19
CA VAL A 165 -10.50 21.34 11.02
C VAL A 165 -9.72 20.48 12.02
N GLY A 166 -10.12 20.48 13.30
CA GLY A 166 -9.50 19.64 14.33
C GLY A 166 -9.53 18.15 13.97
N MET A 167 -10.68 17.63 13.55
CA MET A 167 -10.80 16.22 13.13
C MET A 167 -10.00 15.90 11.86
N GLY A 168 -9.91 16.85 10.93
CA GLY A 168 -9.04 16.76 9.76
C GLY A 168 -7.56 16.65 10.13
N LEU A 169 -7.09 17.40 11.13
CA LEU A 169 -5.73 17.28 11.66
C LEU A 169 -5.50 15.92 12.34
N VAL A 170 -6.44 15.48 13.19
CA VAL A 170 -6.40 14.22 13.96
C VAL A 170 -6.49 12.97 13.06
N SER A 171 -7.13 13.06 11.90
CA SER A 171 -7.25 11.95 10.95
C SER A 171 -5.90 11.31 10.57
N GLY A 172 -4.84 12.10 10.44
CA GLY A 172 -3.50 11.62 10.09
C GLY A 172 -2.90 10.73 11.19
N PRO A 173 -2.76 11.22 12.44
CA PRO A 173 -2.40 10.40 13.59
C PRO A 173 -3.26 9.14 13.74
N VAL A 174 -4.58 9.22 13.56
CA VAL A 174 -5.49 8.06 13.66
C VAL A 174 -5.21 7.02 12.58
N ILE A 175 -5.05 7.44 11.32
CA ILE A 175 -4.67 6.52 10.22
C ILE A 175 -3.32 5.87 10.51
N ARG A 176 -2.35 6.66 11.01
CA ARG A 176 -1.04 6.12 11.40
C ARG A 176 -1.14 5.18 12.59
N ALA A 177 -1.99 5.46 13.58
CA ALA A 177 -2.20 4.64 14.76
C ALA A 177 -2.93 3.34 14.40
N ALA A 178 -3.94 3.38 13.53
CA ALA A 178 -4.63 2.20 13.02
C ALA A 178 -3.70 1.32 12.19
N ARG A 179 -2.87 1.91 11.31
CA ARG A 179 -1.81 1.17 10.59
C ARG A 179 -0.76 0.63 11.54
N ARG A 180 -0.36 1.41 12.56
CA ARG A 180 0.57 0.96 13.60
C ARG A 180 -0.01 -0.19 14.41
N GLY A 181 -1.26 -0.15 14.84
CA GLY A 181 -1.91 -1.20 15.62
C GLY A 181 -2.09 -2.50 14.84
N TRP A 182 -2.20 -2.41 13.52
CA TRP A 182 -2.14 -3.57 12.63
C TRP A 182 -0.69 -4.08 12.44
N ASP A 183 0.28 -3.17 12.36
CA ASP A 183 1.70 -3.48 12.11
C ASP A 183 2.56 -3.66 13.38
N SER A 184 2.02 -3.52 14.58
CA SER A 184 2.80 -3.51 15.82
C SER A 184 2.69 -4.84 16.55
N MET A 185 3.63 -5.73 16.24
CA MET A 185 4.33 -6.60 17.20
C MET A 185 3.49 -7.00 18.43
N ALA A 186 2.37 -7.68 18.21
CA ALA A 186 1.72 -8.38 19.32
C ALA A 186 2.80 -9.25 19.99
N PRO A 187 2.83 -9.32 21.33
CA PRO A 187 3.88 -10.05 22.03
C PRO A 187 3.92 -11.50 21.55
N VAL A 188 5.02 -11.87 20.91
CA VAL A 188 5.30 -13.24 20.47
C VAL A 188 5.87 -14.00 21.66
N PRO A 189 5.44 -15.22 22.00
CA PRO A 189 6.05 -16.04 23.05
C PRO A 189 7.55 -16.23 22.81
N GLU A 190 8.36 -16.26 23.87
CA GLU A 190 9.83 -16.39 23.74
C GLU A 190 10.26 -17.67 23.01
N SER A 191 9.50 -18.76 23.15
CA SER A 191 9.71 -20.02 22.44
C SER A 191 9.58 -19.93 20.92
N GLU A 192 8.90 -18.89 20.42
CA GLU A 192 8.67 -18.69 18.98
C GLU A 192 9.60 -17.62 18.38
N ARG A 193 10.44 -16.98 19.21
CA ARG A 193 11.38 -15.94 18.79
C ARG A 193 12.72 -16.57 18.36
N PRO A 194 13.57 -15.82 17.63
CA PRO A 194 14.96 -16.19 17.44
C PRO A 194 15.68 -16.43 18.77
N SER A 195 16.35 -17.57 18.89
CA SER A 195 17.04 -18.00 20.11
C SER A 195 18.44 -17.40 20.30
N SER A 196 18.97 -16.75 19.26
CA SER A 196 20.30 -16.13 19.26
C SER A 196 20.20 -14.62 19.05
N ASN A 197 21.00 -13.87 19.80
CA ASN A 197 21.23 -12.44 19.57
C ASN A 197 22.35 -12.19 18.56
N GLU A 198 23.11 -13.22 18.18
CA GLU A 198 24.14 -13.13 17.15
C GLU A 198 23.56 -13.38 15.76
N LEU A 199 24.01 -12.58 14.79
CA LEU A 199 23.59 -12.68 13.40
C LEU A 199 24.75 -12.54 12.43
N ILE A 200 24.60 -13.18 11.26
CA ILE A 200 25.45 -12.97 10.09
C ILE A 200 24.73 -11.96 9.20
N LEU A 201 25.37 -10.81 8.96
CA LEU A 201 24.82 -9.74 8.14
C LEU A 201 25.30 -9.87 6.70
N VAL A 202 24.38 -10.04 5.76
CA VAL A 202 24.66 -10.08 4.33
C VAL A 202 24.25 -8.75 3.70
N VAL A 203 25.21 -8.02 3.14
CA VAL A 203 24.99 -6.66 2.65
C VAL A 203 25.03 -6.56 1.13
N SER A 204 24.12 -5.78 0.55
CA SER A 204 24.11 -5.57 -0.90
C SER A 204 25.25 -4.65 -1.38
N PRO A 205 25.72 -4.78 -2.64
CA PRO A 205 26.76 -3.92 -3.19
C PRO A 205 26.21 -2.49 -3.28
N GLY A 206 26.94 -1.52 -2.75
CA GLY A 206 26.51 -0.12 -2.68
C GLY A 206 25.70 0.26 -1.42
N ALA A 207 25.05 -0.69 -0.74
CA ALA A 207 24.46 -0.43 0.58
C ALA A 207 25.54 -0.24 1.66
N GLY A 208 26.71 -0.86 1.49
CA GLY A 208 27.90 -0.76 2.35
C GLY A 208 28.30 0.65 2.76
N ARG A 209 28.03 1.66 1.92
CA ARG A 209 28.36 3.08 2.13
C ARG A 209 27.13 3.97 2.33
N SER A 210 25.94 3.38 2.35
CA SER A 210 24.69 4.13 2.47
C SER A 210 24.44 4.54 3.92
N ALA A 211 23.96 5.76 4.14
CA ALA A 211 23.54 6.23 5.46
C ALA A 211 22.50 5.31 6.12
N LYS A 212 21.71 4.59 5.30
CA LYS A 212 20.74 3.60 5.77
C LYS A 212 21.41 2.39 6.42
N LEU A 213 22.46 1.82 5.83
CA LEU A 213 23.13 0.66 6.44
C LEU A 213 23.80 1.03 7.77
N VAL A 214 24.46 2.20 7.85
CA VAL A 214 25.03 2.70 9.11
C VAL A 214 23.95 2.82 10.19
N ARG A 215 22.80 3.38 9.82
CA ARG A 215 21.63 3.48 10.70
C ARG A 215 21.08 2.11 11.11
N ALA A 216 21.05 1.13 10.19
CA ALA A 216 20.64 -0.24 10.47
C ALA A 216 21.57 -0.89 11.50
N LYS A 217 22.89 -0.83 11.29
CA LYS A 217 23.88 -1.37 12.23
C LYS A 217 23.77 -0.73 13.62
N LYS A 218 23.56 0.59 13.68
CA LYS A 218 23.32 1.30 14.96
C LYS A 218 22.04 0.79 15.64
N ALA A 219 20.96 0.61 14.90
CA ALA A 219 19.71 0.09 15.43
C ALA A 219 19.85 -1.37 15.90
N ILE A 220 20.60 -2.22 15.18
CA ILE A 220 20.89 -3.61 15.55
C ILE A 220 21.56 -3.63 16.92
N LYS A 221 22.64 -2.86 17.09
CA LYS A 221 23.35 -2.74 18.36
C LYS A 221 22.46 -2.21 19.48
N ALA A 222 21.63 -1.21 19.20
CA ALA A 222 20.70 -0.64 20.18
C ALA A 222 19.61 -1.63 20.64
N MET A 223 19.30 -2.63 19.81
CA MET A 223 18.37 -3.72 20.15
C MET A 223 19.05 -4.89 20.90
N GLY A 224 20.35 -4.80 21.19
CA GLY A 224 21.11 -5.86 21.86
C GLY A 224 21.54 -7.01 20.94
N LEU A 225 21.35 -6.87 19.63
CA LEU A 225 21.81 -7.84 18.65
C LEU A 225 23.28 -7.60 18.28
N GLN A 226 24.02 -8.67 18.02
CA GLN A 226 25.45 -8.66 17.70
C GLN A 226 25.70 -9.17 16.28
N ILE A 227 26.46 -8.42 15.49
CA ILE A 227 26.87 -8.84 14.16
C ILE A 227 28.15 -9.68 14.30
N ALA A 228 28.03 -11.00 14.26
CA ALA A 228 29.16 -11.92 14.40
C ALA A 228 30.03 -11.94 13.14
N THR A 229 29.41 -11.81 11.97
CA THR A 229 30.11 -11.78 10.68
C THR A 229 29.34 -10.91 9.71
N GLU A 230 30.05 -10.13 8.91
CA GLU A 230 29.48 -9.33 7.82
C GLU A 230 30.12 -9.74 6.50
N ILE A 231 29.29 -10.11 5.52
CA ILE A 231 29.74 -10.47 4.18
C ILE A 231 28.95 -9.72 3.11
N PRO A 232 29.56 -9.40 1.97
CA PRO A 232 28.81 -8.87 0.84
C PRO A 232 28.01 -10.01 0.17
N VAL A 233 26.86 -9.68 -0.44
CA VAL A 233 25.98 -10.67 -1.08
C VAL A 233 26.65 -11.51 -2.17
N LYS A 234 27.65 -10.97 -2.87
CA LYS A 234 28.44 -11.71 -3.87
C LYS A 234 29.15 -12.93 -3.27
N ASP A 235 29.39 -12.92 -1.96
CA ASP A 235 30.05 -13.98 -1.22
C ASP A 235 29.02 -14.85 -0.47
N ALA A 236 27.72 -14.80 -0.83
CA ALA A 236 26.66 -15.60 -0.22
C ALA A 236 26.93 -17.12 -0.30
N ALA A 237 27.72 -17.58 -1.27
CA ALA A 237 28.17 -18.98 -1.34
C ALA A 237 28.99 -19.42 -0.11
N LEU A 238 29.59 -18.48 0.64
CA LEU A 238 30.28 -18.77 1.90
C LEU A 238 29.32 -19.13 3.04
N LEU A 239 28.03 -18.81 2.93
CA LEU A 239 27.04 -19.06 3.98
C LEU A 239 26.99 -20.54 4.34
N ALA A 240 27.03 -21.46 3.35
CA ALA A 240 27.04 -22.89 3.64
C ALA A 240 28.16 -23.31 4.61
N ARG A 241 29.36 -22.74 4.46
CA ARG A 241 30.50 -23.01 5.35
C ARG A 241 30.36 -22.31 6.71
N LEU A 242 29.80 -21.11 6.74
CA LEU A 242 29.56 -20.37 7.98
C LEU A 242 28.49 -21.06 8.84
N LEU A 243 27.43 -21.58 8.20
CA LEU A 243 26.34 -22.31 8.85
C LEU A 243 26.84 -23.58 9.53
N GLN A 244 27.78 -24.31 8.93
CA GLN A 244 28.39 -25.51 9.54
C GLN A 244 29.13 -25.22 10.85
N ARG A 245 29.57 -23.97 11.06
CA ARG A 245 30.31 -23.54 12.25
C ARG A 245 29.43 -22.81 13.26
N SER A 246 28.15 -22.65 12.93
CA SER A 246 27.19 -21.88 13.74
C SER A 246 26.37 -22.79 14.66
N GLY A 247 25.65 -22.18 15.61
CA GLY A 247 24.71 -22.89 16.47
C GLY A 247 23.50 -23.49 15.73
N PRO A 248 22.54 -24.11 16.45
CA PRO A 248 21.46 -24.91 15.85
C PRO A 248 20.43 -24.13 15.03
N SER A 249 20.35 -22.81 15.13
CA SER A 249 19.41 -21.96 14.35
C SER A 249 20.02 -20.57 14.12
N PRO A 250 21.05 -20.46 13.27
CA PRO A 250 21.77 -19.21 13.06
C PRO A 250 20.90 -18.19 12.33
N MET A 251 20.95 -16.93 12.76
CA MET A 251 20.22 -15.84 12.11
C MET A 251 21.07 -15.25 10.97
N ILE A 252 20.56 -15.32 9.75
CA ILE A 252 21.19 -14.71 8.57
C ILE A 252 20.32 -13.53 8.13
N VAL A 253 20.87 -12.32 8.19
CA VAL A 253 20.12 -11.10 7.91
C VAL A 253 20.51 -10.54 6.54
N ALA A 254 19.56 -10.57 5.61
CA ALA A 254 19.69 -9.92 4.31
C ALA A 254 19.39 -8.41 4.43
N ALA A 255 20.40 -7.57 4.33
CA ALA A 255 20.29 -6.12 4.34
C ALA A 255 20.43 -5.57 2.90
N GLY A 256 19.30 -5.51 2.19
CA GLY A 256 19.29 -5.20 0.76
C GLY A 256 17.89 -5.10 0.17
N GLY A 257 17.80 -5.25 -1.16
CA GLY A 257 16.55 -5.42 -1.90
C GLY A 257 16.29 -6.88 -2.27
N ASP A 258 15.34 -7.13 -3.16
CA ASP A 258 14.86 -8.48 -3.50
C ASP A 258 15.98 -9.40 -4.00
N GLY A 259 16.88 -8.95 -4.88
CA GLY A 259 18.01 -9.78 -5.32
C GLY A 259 18.99 -10.17 -4.19
N THR A 260 19.12 -9.34 -3.14
CA THR A 260 19.93 -9.71 -1.96
C THR A 260 19.21 -10.73 -1.09
N VAL A 261 17.91 -10.56 -0.91
CA VAL A 261 17.10 -11.51 -0.16
C VAL A 261 17.04 -12.86 -0.87
N GLY A 262 16.83 -12.88 -2.18
CA GLY A 262 16.83 -14.08 -3.01
C GLY A 262 18.17 -14.81 -2.98
N ALA A 263 19.30 -14.10 -3.10
CA ALA A 263 20.63 -14.72 -3.02
C ALA A 263 20.92 -15.35 -1.65
N VAL A 264 20.49 -14.70 -0.56
CA VAL A 264 20.61 -15.28 0.79
C VAL A 264 19.70 -16.47 0.95
N ALA A 265 18.45 -16.38 0.49
CA ALA A 265 17.49 -17.46 0.54
C ALA A 265 18.00 -18.70 -0.20
N ASP A 266 18.43 -18.57 -1.46
CA ASP A 266 18.98 -19.67 -2.27
C ASP A 266 20.13 -20.41 -1.55
N ALA A 267 20.97 -19.67 -0.82
CA ALA A 267 22.09 -20.23 -0.07
C ALA A 267 21.69 -20.97 1.23
N ILE A 268 20.48 -20.73 1.77
CA ILE A 268 20.06 -21.26 3.08
C ILE A 268 18.79 -22.12 3.04
N VAL A 269 18.12 -22.24 1.89
CA VAL A 269 16.99 -23.17 1.71
C VAL A 269 17.39 -24.57 2.19
N GLY A 270 16.51 -25.20 2.97
CA GLY A 270 16.73 -26.55 3.50
C GLY A 270 17.73 -26.64 4.67
N THR A 271 18.27 -25.51 5.14
CA THR A 271 19.12 -25.43 6.34
C THR A 271 18.30 -25.01 7.56
N PRO A 272 18.80 -25.18 8.80
CA PRO A 272 18.09 -24.70 9.99
C PRO A 272 18.21 -23.17 10.21
N ALA A 273 18.87 -22.45 9.30
CA ALA A 273 19.06 -21.01 9.39
C ALA A 273 17.74 -20.24 9.38
N VAL A 274 17.70 -19.12 10.08
CA VAL A 274 16.56 -18.21 10.14
C VAL A 274 16.89 -16.94 9.35
N LEU A 275 16.10 -16.66 8.32
CA LEU A 275 16.23 -15.46 7.51
C LEU A 275 15.63 -14.25 8.23
N GLY A 276 16.45 -13.23 8.45
CA GLY A 276 16.02 -11.88 8.79
C GLY A 276 16.14 -10.95 7.59
N ILE A 277 15.29 -9.92 7.52
CA ILE A 277 15.32 -8.96 6.41
C ILE A 277 15.38 -7.54 6.94
N ILE A 278 16.32 -6.75 6.42
CA ILE A 278 16.34 -5.30 6.56
C ILE A 278 16.11 -4.70 5.16
N PRO A 279 14.91 -4.14 4.89
CA PRO A 279 14.51 -3.72 3.55
C PRO A 279 15.22 -2.41 3.17
N LEU A 280 16.38 -2.53 2.52
CA LEU A 280 17.18 -1.40 2.06
C LEU A 280 17.01 -1.11 0.56
N GLY A 281 16.33 -1.99 -0.17
CA GLY A 281 16.03 -1.86 -1.59
C GLY A 281 14.86 -0.94 -1.92
N THR A 282 14.55 -0.84 -3.22
CA THR A 282 13.48 0.03 -3.74
C THR A 282 12.11 -0.64 -3.66
N SER A 283 12.00 -1.90 -4.10
CA SER A 283 10.73 -2.66 -4.09
C SER A 283 10.52 -3.35 -2.74
N ASN A 284 11.42 -4.28 -2.40
CA ASN A 284 11.33 -5.16 -1.23
C ASN A 284 10.03 -5.97 -1.24
N ASP A 285 9.69 -6.50 -2.41
CA ASP A 285 8.43 -7.19 -2.69
C ASP A 285 8.28 -8.48 -1.87
N PHE A 286 9.36 -9.25 -1.70
CA PHE A 286 9.31 -10.42 -0.80
C PHE A 286 9.07 -9.99 0.64
N ALA A 287 9.83 -9.00 1.12
CA ALA A 287 9.71 -8.48 2.48
C ALA A 287 8.28 -7.99 2.78
N ARG A 288 7.63 -7.32 1.81
CA ARG A 288 6.23 -6.89 1.91
C ARG A 288 5.27 -8.07 1.93
N SER A 289 5.51 -9.08 1.11
CA SER A 289 4.67 -10.28 1.05
C SER A 289 4.56 -10.99 2.40
N ILE A 290 5.65 -11.00 3.17
CA ILE A 290 5.70 -11.57 4.52
C ILE A 290 5.54 -10.51 5.64
N SER A 291 5.04 -9.32 5.28
CA SER A 291 4.72 -8.23 6.21
C SER A 291 5.90 -7.67 7.03
N VAL A 292 7.15 -7.79 6.55
CA VAL A 292 8.29 -7.10 7.16
C VAL A 292 8.08 -5.59 7.09
N PRO A 293 8.24 -4.85 8.21
CA PRO A 293 8.08 -3.40 8.20
C PRO A 293 9.08 -2.71 7.27
N MET A 294 8.59 -1.82 6.40
CA MET A 294 9.46 -1.01 5.53
C MET A 294 10.24 0.10 6.26
N HIS A 295 9.91 0.35 7.53
CA HIS A 295 10.65 1.27 8.38
C HIS A 295 11.82 0.55 9.05
N LEU A 296 13.04 1.03 8.81
CA LEU A 296 14.29 0.38 9.23
C LEU A 296 14.31 -0.04 10.70
N GLU A 297 14.00 0.87 11.63
CA GLU A 297 14.01 0.57 13.07
C GLU A 297 13.02 -0.53 13.44
N ARG A 298 11.88 -0.59 12.74
CA ARG A 298 10.87 -1.63 12.98
C ARG A 298 11.29 -2.96 12.39
N ALA A 299 11.93 -2.97 11.23
CA ALA A 299 12.53 -4.18 10.67
C ALA A 299 13.58 -4.75 11.61
N VAL A 300 14.43 -3.89 12.21
CA VAL A 300 15.41 -4.33 13.20
C VAL A 300 14.76 -4.80 14.51
N GLN A 301 13.72 -4.12 14.99
CA GLN A 301 12.94 -4.59 16.14
C GLN A 301 12.31 -5.96 15.87
N LEU A 302 11.86 -6.20 14.63
CA LEU A 302 11.31 -7.47 14.22
C LEU A 302 12.34 -8.59 14.33
N LEU A 303 13.61 -8.36 13.97
CA LEU A 303 14.66 -9.36 14.12
C LEU A 303 14.79 -9.92 15.55
N ALA A 304 14.60 -9.08 16.57
CA ALA A 304 14.74 -9.47 17.97
C ALA A 304 13.44 -10.03 18.60
N ARG A 305 12.27 -9.63 18.09
CA ARG A 305 10.98 -9.85 18.78
C ARG A 305 9.91 -10.49 17.90
N GLY A 306 10.22 -10.71 16.63
CA GLY A 306 9.33 -11.34 15.67
C GLY A 306 9.19 -12.83 15.93
N ARG A 307 8.26 -13.44 15.20
CA ARG A 307 8.01 -14.87 15.18
C ARG A 307 8.89 -15.51 14.12
N ILE A 308 9.41 -16.70 14.41
CA ILE A 308 9.95 -17.57 13.36
C ILE A 308 8.77 -18.28 12.69
N SER A 309 8.52 -17.95 11.44
CA SER A 309 7.53 -18.61 10.59
C SER A 309 8.20 -19.42 9.48
N ARG A 310 7.48 -20.39 8.92
CA ARG A 310 7.89 -21.12 7.73
C ARG A 310 7.24 -20.51 6.50
N VAL A 311 7.99 -20.44 5.41
CA VAL A 311 7.49 -20.04 4.10
C VAL A 311 8.04 -20.98 3.04
N ASP A 312 7.30 -21.09 1.95
CA ASP A 312 7.69 -21.84 0.78
C ASP A 312 8.73 -21.07 -0.02
N ALA A 313 9.44 -21.80 -0.88
CA ALA A 313 10.27 -21.22 -1.92
C ALA A 313 9.96 -21.91 -3.24
N GLY A 314 10.13 -21.19 -4.34
CA GLY A 314 10.17 -21.81 -5.65
C GLY A 314 11.57 -22.36 -5.94
N ARG A 315 11.64 -23.46 -6.68
CA ARG A 315 12.86 -24.07 -7.19
C ARG A 315 12.79 -24.12 -8.70
N PHE A 316 13.84 -23.65 -9.37
CA PHE A 316 14.03 -23.77 -10.79
C PHE A 316 15.18 -24.74 -11.10
N THR A 317 14.95 -25.67 -12.01
CA THR A 317 15.97 -26.59 -12.52
C THR A 317 15.98 -26.53 -14.04
N GLY A 318 17.01 -25.89 -14.61
CA GLY A 318 17.28 -25.89 -16.06
C GLY A 318 17.96 -27.19 -16.50
N GLU A 319 17.88 -27.51 -17.80
CA GLU A 319 18.58 -28.67 -18.35
C GLU A 319 20.11 -28.54 -18.20
N GLY A 320 20.73 -29.49 -17.49
CA GLY A 320 22.19 -29.49 -17.24
C GLY A 320 22.68 -28.47 -16.20
N GLU A 321 21.78 -27.72 -15.56
CA GLU A 321 22.11 -26.72 -14.54
C GLU A 321 21.80 -27.24 -13.13
N LYS A 322 22.50 -26.72 -12.12
CA LYS A 322 22.17 -27.00 -10.72
C LYS A 322 20.84 -26.33 -10.35
N PRO A 323 19.99 -26.95 -9.53
CA PRO A 323 18.78 -26.31 -9.04
C PRO A 323 19.09 -25.03 -8.28
N ARG A 324 18.26 -24.00 -8.48
CA ARG A 324 18.32 -22.72 -7.77
C ARG A 324 16.95 -22.37 -7.22
N HIS A 325 16.92 -21.62 -6.13
CA HIS A 325 15.69 -21.23 -5.46
C HIS A 325 15.39 -19.75 -5.64
N PHE A 326 14.11 -19.40 -5.51
CA PHE A 326 13.61 -18.05 -5.51
C PHE A 326 12.51 -17.95 -4.44
N VAL A 327 12.40 -16.78 -3.82
CA VAL A 327 11.41 -16.56 -2.75
C VAL A 327 10.26 -15.69 -3.20
N HIS A 328 10.45 -14.85 -4.22
CA HIS A 328 9.44 -13.96 -4.74
C HIS A 328 8.88 -14.46 -6.06
N ALA A 329 9.68 -14.40 -7.13
CA ALA A 329 9.21 -14.73 -8.46
C ALA A 329 10.33 -15.11 -9.42
N ALA A 330 10.03 -16.06 -10.30
CA ALA A 330 10.74 -16.31 -11.53
C ALA A 330 10.03 -15.65 -12.72
N ALA A 331 10.78 -15.17 -13.70
CA ALA A 331 10.24 -14.50 -14.87
C ALA A 331 10.99 -14.84 -16.17
N VAL A 332 10.23 -15.00 -17.26
CA VAL A 332 10.70 -15.30 -18.63
C VAL A 332 10.03 -14.35 -19.63
N GLY A 333 10.75 -13.97 -20.69
CA GLY A 333 10.27 -13.08 -21.74
C GLY A 333 10.53 -11.60 -21.43
N LEU A 334 9.48 -10.78 -21.36
CA LEU A 334 9.55 -9.31 -21.31
C LEU A 334 10.54 -8.74 -20.25
N ASN A 335 10.65 -9.36 -19.07
CA ASN A 335 11.54 -8.89 -17.98
C ASN A 335 13.03 -9.15 -18.28
N VAL A 336 13.37 -10.20 -19.02
CA VAL A 336 14.76 -10.53 -19.40
C VAL A 336 15.30 -9.49 -20.37
N ALA A 337 14.48 -9.12 -21.37
CA ALA A 337 14.82 -8.07 -22.31
C ALA A 337 15.05 -6.75 -21.56
N PHE A 338 14.16 -6.39 -20.62
CA PHE A 338 14.32 -5.18 -19.81
C PHE A 338 15.63 -5.16 -18.98
N ALA A 339 15.98 -6.26 -18.31
CA ALA A 339 17.24 -6.37 -17.55
C ALA A 339 18.49 -6.25 -18.44
N ARG A 340 18.46 -6.86 -19.64
CA ARG A 340 19.54 -6.74 -20.65
C ARG A 340 19.63 -5.32 -21.23
N PHE A 341 18.52 -4.62 -21.42
CA PHE A 341 18.49 -3.25 -21.93
C PHE A 341 18.86 -2.21 -20.87
N ALA A 342 18.50 -2.42 -19.60
CA ALA A 342 18.86 -1.52 -18.50
C ALA A 342 20.36 -1.56 -18.15
N THR A 343 21.06 -2.65 -18.48
CA THR A 343 22.50 -2.83 -18.27
C THR A 343 23.38 -2.35 -19.42
N ARG A 344 22.78 -1.99 -20.57
CA ARG A 344 23.48 -1.44 -21.75
C ARG A 344 24.04 -0.03 -21.47
N ALA A 345 25.37 0.07 -21.45
CA ALA A 345 26.09 1.29 -21.06
C ALA A 345 25.85 2.48 -22.02
N ASP A 346 25.66 2.19 -23.31
CA ASP A 346 25.33 3.12 -24.39
C ASP A 346 23.96 3.81 -24.17
N VAL A 347 22.95 3.06 -23.72
CA VAL A 347 21.60 3.59 -23.46
C VAL A 347 21.56 4.42 -22.16
N ARG A 348 22.33 4.01 -21.13
CA ARG A 348 22.50 4.79 -19.89
C ARG A 348 23.21 6.13 -20.13
N ALA A 349 24.23 6.13 -20.99
CA ALA A 349 24.97 7.35 -21.34
C ALA A 349 24.12 8.38 -22.08
N ARG A 350 23.18 7.93 -22.93
CA ARG A 350 22.39 8.81 -23.82
C ARG A 350 21.08 9.33 -23.22
N LEU A 351 20.46 8.62 -22.28
CA LEU A 351 19.11 8.93 -21.77
C LEU A 351 19.03 9.25 -20.27
N GLY A 352 20.12 9.10 -19.51
CA GLY A 352 20.18 9.49 -18.10
C GLY A 352 19.03 8.95 -17.25
N ARG A 353 18.24 9.83 -16.61
CA ARG A 353 17.11 9.45 -15.74
C ARG A 353 15.89 8.89 -16.51
N LEU A 354 15.84 9.07 -17.83
CA LEU A 354 14.77 8.57 -18.70
C LEU A 354 15.06 7.18 -19.26
N THR A 355 16.28 6.63 -19.05
CA THR A 355 16.67 5.29 -19.49
C THR A 355 15.69 4.22 -19.04
N TYR A 356 15.16 4.32 -17.81
CA TYR A 356 14.19 3.35 -17.30
C TYR A 356 12.87 3.38 -18.09
N ALA A 357 12.29 4.57 -18.29
CA ALA A 357 11.03 4.72 -19.04
C ALA A 357 11.20 4.35 -20.52
N ALA A 358 12.33 4.72 -21.13
CA ALA A 358 12.64 4.38 -22.51
C ALA A 358 12.87 2.86 -22.68
N ALA A 359 13.58 2.21 -21.75
CA ALA A 359 13.75 0.76 -21.75
C ALA A 359 12.42 0.02 -21.60
N VAL A 360 11.49 0.52 -20.77
CA VAL A 360 10.14 -0.05 -20.64
C VAL A 360 9.38 0.12 -21.96
N ALA A 361 9.44 1.31 -22.57
CA ALA A 361 8.76 1.58 -23.83
C ALA A 361 9.31 0.74 -25.01
N LEU A 362 10.63 0.55 -25.08
CA LEU A 362 11.31 -0.28 -26.07
C LEU A 362 10.98 -1.77 -25.88
N ALA A 363 11.09 -2.30 -24.65
CA ALA A 363 10.71 -3.67 -24.34
C ALA A 363 9.22 -3.94 -24.66
N LEU A 364 8.35 -2.97 -24.33
CA LEU A 364 6.93 -3.00 -24.68
C LEU A 364 6.66 -2.80 -26.18
N ARG A 365 7.63 -2.35 -26.99
CA ARG A 365 7.49 -2.20 -28.45
C ARG A 365 7.93 -3.47 -29.17
N GLU A 366 9.03 -4.08 -28.76
CA GLU A 366 9.57 -5.29 -29.39
C GLU A 366 8.71 -6.53 -29.14
N ARG A 367 8.15 -6.68 -27.93
CA ARG A 367 7.19 -7.76 -27.55
C ARG A 367 7.51 -9.13 -28.15
N PRO A 368 8.73 -9.66 -28.00
CA PRO A 368 9.08 -10.95 -28.58
C PRO A 368 8.11 -12.01 -28.06
N ILE A 369 7.38 -12.62 -28.97
CA ILE A 369 6.50 -13.74 -28.67
C ILE A 369 7.38 -14.98 -28.67
N PHE A 370 7.39 -15.72 -27.57
CA PHE A 370 8.00 -17.03 -27.54
C PHE A 370 6.91 -18.10 -27.49
N ARG A 371 7.13 -19.19 -28.23
CA ARG A 371 6.28 -20.37 -28.21
C ARG A 371 6.85 -21.35 -27.21
N CYS A 372 5.99 -21.96 -26.40
CA CYS A 372 6.40 -22.98 -25.45
C CYS A 372 5.32 -24.05 -25.28
N GLU A 373 5.76 -25.27 -25.03
CA GLU A 373 4.95 -26.31 -24.41
C GLU A 373 5.09 -26.18 -22.89
N MET A 374 3.96 -26.18 -22.19
CA MET A 374 3.89 -26.18 -20.74
C MET A 374 3.18 -27.45 -20.27
N GLU A 375 3.67 -28.01 -19.17
CA GLU A 375 3.15 -29.23 -18.58
C GLU A 375 2.98 -29.05 -17.06
N TRP A 376 1.76 -29.27 -16.57
CA TRP A 376 1.40 -29.21 -15.15
C TRP A 376 0.24 -30.17 -14.88
N GLU A 377 0.18 -30.83 -13.71
CA GLU A 377 -0.94 -31.70 -13.30
C GLU A 377 -1.41 -32.70 -14.39
N ASN A 378 -0.48 -33.31 -15.11
CA ASN A 378 -0.74 -34.22 -16.25
C ASN A 378 -1.44 -33.59 -17.47
N ARG A 379 -1.54 -32.26 -17.52
CA ARG A 379 -1.98 -31.49 -18.69
C ARG A 379 -0.76 -31.00 -19.46
N LYS A 380 -0.87 -30.99 -20.78
CA LYS A 380 0.09 -30.37 -21.69
C LYS A 380 -0.63 -29.34 -22.55
N GLU A 381 -0.03 -28.18 -22.69
CA GLU A 381 -0.58 -27.11 -23.51
C GLU A 381 0.53 -26.40 -24.29
N GLN A 382 0.27 -26.12 -25.57
CA GLN A 382 1.09 -25.21 -26.34
C GLN A 382 0.56 -23.79 -26.24
N SER A 383 1.43 -22.84 -25.94
CA SER A 383 1.06 -21.43 -25.80
C SER A 383 2.06 -20.51 -26.48
N SER A 384 1.58 -19.33 -26.90
CA SER A 384 2.39 -18.25 -27.45
C SER A 384 2.34 -17.06 -26.49
N LEU A 385 3.44 -16.84 -25.77
CA LEU A 385 3.50 -15.92 -24.64
C LEU A 385 4.44 -14.74 -24.93
N VAL A 386 4.14 -13.59 -24.35
CA VAL A 386 5.04 -12.43 -24.24
C VAL A 386 5.75 -12.45 -22.89
N HIS A 387 5.08 -12.96 -21.86
CA HIS A 387 5.63 -13.05 -20.52
C HIS A 387 5.06 -14.25 -19.77
N LEU A 388 5.94 -14.91 -19.02
CA LEU A 388 5.60 -15.92 -18.04
C LEU A 388 6.23 -15.49 -16.72
N ALA A 389 5.43 -15.41 -15.67
CA ALA A 389 5.88 -15.23 -14.30
C ALA A 389 5.42 -16.43 -13.47
N VAL A 390 6.33 -16.99 -12.66
CA VAL A 390 6.06 -18.06 -11.70
C VAL A 390 6.36 -17.50 -10.32
N ILE A 391 5.38 -17.46 -9.45
CA ILE A 391 5.35 -16.57 -8.30
C ILE A 391 5.11 -17.38 -7.04
N ASN A 392 5.95 -17.14 -6.04
CA ASN A 392 5.82 -17.73 -4.71
C ASN A 392 5.29 -16.72 -3.70
N ALA A 393 5.66 -15.44 -3.81
CA ALA A 393 5.22 -14.42 -2.87
C ALA A 393 4.30 -13.36 -3.54
N PRO A 394 3.12 -13.06 -2.97
CA PRO A 394 2.00 -12.47 -3.71
C PRO A 394 2.09 -10.96 -3.99
N VAL A 395 3.03 -10.24 -3.37
CA VAL A 395 3.10 -8.77 -3.47
C VAL A 395 4.11 -8.34 -4.53
N PHE A 396 3.74 -7.37 -5.37
CA PHE A 396 4.57 -6.81 -6.44
C PHE A 396 4.49 -5.29 -6.50
N GLY A 397 5.48 -4.69 -7.16
CA GLY A 397 5.45 -3.29 -7.56
C GLY A 397 5.81 -2.33 -6.42
N GLY A 398 6.47 -2.82 -5.38
CA GLY A 398 7.09 -2.06 -4.32
C GLY A 398 6.10 -1.18 -3.58
N PHE A 399 6.21 0.13 -3.78
CA PHE A 399 5.33 1.10 -3.12
C PHE A 399 3.86 0.99 -3.54
N LEU A 400 3.56 0.32 -4.66
CA LEU A 400 2.19 0.09 -5.12
C LEU A 400 1.49 -1.05 -4.37
N ASP A 401 2.25 -1.95 -3.74
CA ASP A 401 1.75 -3.03 -2.87
C ASP A 401 0.65 -3.88 -3.55
N LEU A 402 0.89 -4.23 -4.82
CA LEU A 402 -0.08 -4.96 -5.63
C LEU A 402 -0.05 -6.42 -5.24
N ARG A 403 -1.14 -6.93 -4.68
CA ARG A 403 -1.26 -8.31 -4.22
C ARG A 403 -2.03 -9.17 -5.22
N ILE A 404 -1.54 -10.39 -5.47
CA ILE A 404 -2.28 -11.44 -6.16
C ILE A 404 -3.37 -11.98 -5.21
N PRO A 405 -4.67 -11.88 -5.56
CA PRO A 405 -5.74 -12.40 -4.71
C PRO A 405 -5.67 -13.93 -4.59
N GLY A 406 -5.77 -14.47 -3.37
CA GLY A 406 -5.80 -15.91 -3.13
C GLY A 406 -4.44 -16.63 -3.22
N SER A 407 -3.35 -15.86 -3.18
CA SER A 407 -1.97 -16.33 -3.16
C SER A 407 -1.35 -15.99 -1.81
N ASP A 408 -0.68 -16.96 -1.21
CA ASP A 408 0.05 -16.84 0.06
C ASP A 408 1.41 -17.56 -0.02
N PRO A 409 2.47 -17.03 0.61
CA PRO A 409 3.83 -17.58 0.48
C PRO A 409 4.06 -18.90 1.24
N ASP A 410 3.01 -19.50 1.80
CA ASP A 410 3.01 -20.73 2.60
C ASP A 410 1.87 -21.70 2.21
N ASP A 411 1.24 -21.49 1.04
CA ASP A 411 0.09 -22.27 0.56
C ASP A 411 0.45 -23.56 -0.22
N ARG A 412 1.74 -23.88 -0.34
CA ARG A 412 2.30 -25.03 -1.08
C ARG A 412 2.02 -25.00 -2.57
N THR A 413 1.80 -23.82 -3.15
CA THR A 413 1.61 -23.65 -4.59
C THR A 413 2.48 -22.53 -5.15
N LEU A 414 2.61 -22.52 -6.47
CA LEU A 414 3.18 -21.41 -7.24
C LEU A 414 2.08 -20.82 -8.12
N ASP A 415 1.93 -19.50 -8.07
CA ASP A 415 1.06 -18.76 -8.97
C ASP A 415 1.78 -18.49 -10.29
N VAL A 416 1.20 -18.93 -11.38
CA VAL A 416 1.76 -18.77 -12.72
C VAL A 416 0.90 -17.79 -13.48
N ILE A 417 1.49 -16.65 -13.85
CA ILE A 417 0.87 -15.63 -14.68
C ILE A 417 1.44 -15.74 -16.09
N MET A 418 0.56 -16.02 -17.04
CA MET A 418 0.87 -16.08 -18.46
C MET A 418 0.25 -14.89 -19.16
N ILE A 419 1.06 -14.15 -19.92
CA ILE A 419 0.60 -13.02 -20.73
C ILE A 419 0.80 -13.39 -22.19
N GLU A 420 -0.30 -13.57 -22.90
CA GLU A 420 -0.35 -13.80 -24.34
C GLU A 420 -0.11 -12.49 -25.12
N HIS A 421 0.08 -12.60 -26.43
CA HIS A 421 0.22 -11.42 -27.27
C HIS A 421 -1.06 -10.57 -27.29
N LEU A 422 -1.03 -9.44 -26.57
CA LEU A 422 -2.12 -8.47 -26.50
C LEU A 422 -1.71 -7.15 -27.14
N PRO A 423 -2.56 -6.49 -27.95
CA PRO A 423 -2.29 -5.15 -28.45
C PRO A 423 -2.09 -4.16 -27.28
N ILE A 424 -1.18 -3.19 -27.43
CA ILE A 424 -0.69 -2.33 -26.32
C ILE A 424 -1.81 -1.63 -25.56
N ARG A 425 -2.85 -1.20 -26.27
CA ARG A 425 -4.07 -0.63 -25.69
C ARG A 425 -4.76 -1.56 -24.69
N ARG A 426 -4.74 -2.88 -24.91
CA ARG A 426 -5.31 -3.87 -23.99
C ARG A 426 -4.41 -4.11 -22.80
N LEU A 427 -3.08 -4.13 -22.98
CA LEU A 427 -2.12 -4.26 -21.88
C LEU A 427 -2.15 -3.05 -20.94
N ILE A 428 -2.27 -1.84 -21.49
CA ILE A 428 -2.45 -0.60 -20.71
C ILE A 428 -3.79 -0.65 -19.97
N ARG A 429 -4.87 -1.03 -20.66
CA ARG A 429 -6.20 -1.17 -20.07
C ARG A 429 -6.22 -2.22 -18.94
N SER A 430 -5.48 -3.32 -19.09
CA SER A 430 -5.34 -4.35 -18.05
C SER A 430 -4.53 -3.92 -16.84
N ALA A 431 -3.54 -3.03 -17.00
CA ALA A 431 -2.83 -2.43 -15.85
C ALA A 431 -3.70 -1.41 -15.10
N ILE A 432 -4.63 -0.73 -15.81
CA ILE A 432 -5.52 0.28 -15.23
C ILE A 432 -6.74 -0.36 -14.53
N TYR A 433 -7.28 -1.45 -15.06
CA TYR A 433 -8.52 -2.09 -14.60
C TYR A 433 -8.55 -2.52 -13.13
N PRO A 434 -7.50 -3.15 -12.57
CA PRO A 434 -7.40 -3.41 -11.14
C PRO A 434 -7.44 -2.11 -10.32
N ALA A 435 -6.80 -1.05 -10.83
CA ALA A 435 -6.76 0.26 -10.17
C ALA A 435 -8.10 1.02 -10.20
N VAL A 436 -9.06 0.62 -11.05
CA VAL A 436 -10.44 1.14 -11.08
C VAL A 436 -11.49 0.12 -10.57
N GLY A 437 -11.04 -0.95 -9.89
CA GLY A 437 -11.93 -1.89 -9.21
C GLY A 437 -12.66 -2.89 -10.11
N VAL A 438 -12.25 -3.01 -11.38
CA VAL A 438 -12.84 -3.98 -12.33
C VAL A 438 -12.22 -5.35 -12.09
N ARG A 439 -12.96 -6.25 -11.43
CA ARG A 439 -12.58 -7.66 -11.17
C ARG A 439 -13.02 -8.61 -12.29
N ARG A 440 -12.73 -8.28 -13.55
CA ARG A 440 -12.97 -9.20 -14.67
C ARG A 440 -11.66 -9.86 -15.07
N GLY A 441 -11.68 -11.17 -15.31
CA GLY A 441 -10.58 -11.88 -15.94
C GLY A 441 -10.20 -11.19 -17.25
N ILE A 442 -8.92 -10.87 -17.42
CA ILE A 442 -8.43 -10.15 -18.58
C ILE A 442 -8.13 -11.18 -19.67
N ARG A 443 -8.87 -11.13 -20.78
CA ARG A 443 -8.62 -12.00 -21.94
C ARG A 443 -7.18 -11.79 -22.42
N GLY A 444 -6.38 -12.87 -22.44
CA GLY A 444 -4.95 -12.89 -22.75
C GLY A 444 -4.01 -12.72 -21.55
N ILE A 445 -4.54 -12.62 -20.33
CA ILE A 445 -3.79 -12.87 -19.09
C ILE A 445 -4.45 -14.07 -18.42
N ARG A 446 -3.68 -15.14 -18.23
CA ARG A 446 -4.13 -16.37 -17.61
C ARG A 446 -3.34 -16.62 -16.34
N THR A 447 -4.02 -17.10 -15.32
CA THR A 447 -3.44 -17.43 -14.02
C THR A 447 -3.74 -18.88 -13.68
N LEU A 448 -2.76 -19.60 -13.14
CA LEU A 448 -2.93 -20.95 -12.63
C LEU A 448 -2.11 -21.12 -11.35
N GLN A 449 -2.58 -21.96 -10.43
CA GLN A 449 -1.85 -22.36 -9.23
C GLN A 449 -1.38 -23.80 -9.41
N VAL A 450 -0.10 -24.05 -9.24
CA VAL A 450 0.52 -25.36 -9.47
C VAL A 450 1.63 -25.62 -8.47
N SER A 451 1.79 -26.86 -8.04
CA SER A 451 2.97 -27.29 -7.29
C SER A 451 4.20 -27.51 -8.20
N ARG A 452 3.97 -27.76 -9.50
CA ARG A 452 5.01 -28.05 -10.48
C ARG A 452 4.60 -27.61 -11.88
N LEU A 453 5.50 -26.88 -12.56
CA LEU A 453 5.36 -26.43 -13.94
C LEU A 453 6.62 -26.77 -14.72
N LYS A 454 6.50 -27.57 -15.78
CA LYS A 454 7.57 -27.78 -16.75
C LYS A 454 7.33 -26.90 -17.98
N VAL A 455 8.38 -26.22 -18.45
CA VAL A 455 8.30 -25.32 -19.59
C VAL A 455 9.38 -25.65 -20.60
N ARG A 456 8.97 -25.89 -21.84
CA ARG A 456 9.85 -26.18 -22.98
C ARG A 456 9.57 -25.17 -24.10
N PRO A 457 10.38 -24.12 -24.22
CA PRO A 457 10.25 -23.17 -25.31
C PRO A 457 10.81 -23.74 -26.62
N THR A 458 10.36 -23.19 -27.75
CA THR A 458 10.92 -23.52 -29.07
C THR A 458 12.37 -23.03 -29.21
N GLU A 459 12.72 -21.92 -28.53
CA GLU A 459 14.07 -21.35 -28.49
C GLU A 459 14.51 -21.20 -27.04
N SER A 460 15.82 -21.31 -26.76
CA SER A 460 16.33 -21.15 -25.41
C SER A 460 16.13 -19.71 -24.91
N MET A 461 15.54 -19.58 -23.71
CA MET A 461 15.14 -18.31 -23.11
C MET A 461 15.77 -18.18 -21.73
N ASP A 462 16.31 -17.02 -21.38
CA ASP A 462 16.79 -16.82 -20.01
C ASP A 462 15.62 -16.83 -19.01
N VAL A 463 15.93 -17.26 -17.80
CA VAL A 463 15.07 -17.19 -16.63
C VAL A 463 15.71 -16.23 -15.64
N THR A 464 14.91 -15.30 -15.14
CA THR A 464 15.26 -14.48 -13.99
C THR A 464 14.63 -15.04 -12.73
N LEU A 465 15.36 -15.07 -11.63
CA LEU A 465 14.90 -15.44 -10.29
C LEU A 465 15.12 -14.25 -9.36
N ASP A 466 14.06 -13.76 -8.72
CA ASP A 466 14.08 -12.60 -7.81
C ASP A 466 14.79 -11.35 -8.41
N GLY A 467 14.70 -11.20 -9.73
CA GLY A 467 15.27 -10.09 -10.49
C GLY A 467 16.66 -10.30 -11.09
N GLU A 468 17.31 -11.43 -10.83
CA GLU A 468 18.65 -11.76 -11.36
C GLU A 468 18.59 -12.89 -12.39
N VAL A 469 19.40 -12.81 -13.46
CA VAL A 469 19.47 -13.88 -14.46
C VAL A 469 20.12 -15.10 -13.84
N ALA A 470 19.42 -16.24 -13.88
CA ALA A 470 19.79 -17.39 -13.07
C ALA A 470 19.95 -18.72 -13.81
N GLY A 471 19.45 -18.82 -15.03
CA GLY A 471 19.50 -20.01 -15.85
C GLY A 471 18.73 -19.84 -17.15
N LYS A 472 18.50 -20.94 -17.87
CA LYS A 472 17.74 -20.94 -19.13
C LYS A 472 16.69 -22.03 -19.18
N LEU A 473 15.61 -21.77 -19.91
CA LEU A 473 14.68 -22.80 -20.34
C LEU A 473 15.23 -23.58 -21.56
N PRO A 474 14.87 -24.87 -21.75
CA PRO A 474 13.87 -25.64 -21.00
C PRO A 474 14.18 -25.92 -19.53
N GLY A 475 13.15 -26.03 -18.70
CA GLY A 475 13.33 -26.27 -17.27
C GLY A 475 12.04 -26.56 -16.51
N ILE A 476 12.20 -26.82 -15.22
CA ILE A 476 11.11 -27.19 -14.30
C ILE A 476 11.09 -26.21 -13.12
N PHE A 477 9.91 -25.67 -12.83
CA PHE A 477 9.60 -24.90 -11.63
C PHE A 477 8.81 -25.78 -10.66
N GLU A 478 9.22 -25.81 -9.40
CA GLU A 478 8.61 -26.62 -8.33
C GLU A 478 8.52 -25.81 -7.04
N VAL A 479 7.42 -25.96 -6.31
CA VAL A 479 7.34 -25.45 -4.93
C VAL A 479 8.19 -26.34 -4.01
N VAL A 480 8.87 -25.73 -3.06
CA VAL A 480 9.55 -26.39 -1.96
C VAL A 480 8.82 -25.99 -0.67
N PRO A 481 7.94 -26.86 -0.15
CA PRO A 481 7.16 -26.55 1.04
C PRO A 481 8.03 -26.30 2.26
N ALA A 482 7.69 -25.29 3.06
CA ALA A 482 8.40 -24.92 4.29
C ALA A 482 9.93 -24.80 4.12
N ALA A 483 10.37 -24.33 2.94
CA ALA A 483 11.77 -24.26 2.54
C ALA A 483 12.63 -23.38 3.45
N LEU A 484 12.04 -22.33 4.00
CA LEU A 484 12.73 -21.30 4.75
C LEU A 484 12.05 -21.03 6.09
N ARG A 485 12.89 -20.78 7.11
CA ARG A 485 12.46 -20.17 8.36
C ARG A 485 12.76 -18.68 8.27
N VAL A 486 11.77 -17.83 8.55
CA VAL A 486 11.88 -16.37 8.36
C VAL A 486 11.32 -15.65 9.57
N VAL A 487 11.91 -14.51 9.93
CA VAL A 487 11.38 -13.66 11.01
C VAL A 487 10.23 -12.80 10.47
N THR A 488 9.02 -13.02 10.99
CA THR A 488 7.78 -12.36 10.56
C THR A 488 7.08 -11.69 11.75
N PRO A 489 6.14 -10.74 11.50
CA PRO A 489 5.30 -10.19 12.56
C PRO A 489 4.35 -11.23 13.14
N ALA A 490 3.86 -11.00 14.37
CA ALA A 490 2.92 -11.90 15.04
C ALA A 490 1.60 -12.15 14.29
N HIS A 491 1.19 -11.22 13.42
CA HIS A 491 -0.03 -11.34 12.62
C HIS A 491 0.16 -12.13 11.32
N PHE A 492 1.40 -12.44 10.95
CA PHE A 492 1.68 -13.30 9.80
C PHE A 492 1.13 -14.70 10.09
N ARG A 493 0.31 -15.21 9.18
CA ARG A 493 -0.22 -16.58 9.22
C ARG A 493 0.86 -17.50 8.68
N ASP A 494 1.03 -18.63 9.34
CA ASP A 494 2.00 -19.67 9.00
C ASP A 494 1.22 -20.98 8.93
N ASP A 495 0.76 -21.33 7.74
CA ASP A 495 -0.10 -22.48 7.47
C ASP A 495 0.68 -23.82 7.48
N HIS A 496 1.97 -23.78 7.82
CA HIS A 496 2.79 -24.98 8.11
C HIS A 496 2.87 -25.33 9.60
N ARG A 497 2.31 -24.49 10.49
CA ARG A 497 2.33 -24.73 11.95
C ARG A 497 1.23 -25.65 12.44
#